data_AF-A0A3A9EMP5-F1
#
_entry.id   AF-A0A3A9EMP5-F1
#
_cell.length_a   1.000
_cell.length_b   1.000
_cell.length_c   1.000
_cell.angle_alpha   90.00
_cell.angle_beta   90.00
_cell.angle_gamma   90.00
#
_symmetry.space_group_name_H-M   'P 1'
#
loop_
_entity.id
_entity.type
_entity.pdbx_description
1 polymer ?
#
loop_
_entity_poly.entity_id
_entity_poly.type
_entity_poly.pdbx_seq_one_letter_code
_entity_poly.pdbx_strand_id
1 'polypeptide(L)' 'MPAQWTADIIGQMHLNCITFKELAKEVGWHEKYLSAVMNGHRNPKDAKNKLTAALDQLIAKRKE' A
#
# COMPACT_ATOMS: atom_id res chain seq x y z
N MET A 1 -5.08 -0.86 -17.27
CA MET A 1 -4.14 0.09 -16.64
C MET A 1 -4.28 -0.02 -15.13
N PRO A 2 -3.20 -0.02 -14.34
CA PRO A 2 -3.29 0.04 -12.89
C PRO A 2 -4.05 1.31 -12.48
N ALA A 3 -4.76 1.23 -11.37
CA ALA A 3 -5.56 2.36 -10.89
C ALA A 3 -4.65 3.53 -10.48
N GLN A 4 -5.09 4.78 -10.72
CA GLN A 4 -4.28 5.96 -10.41
C GLN A 4 -3.89 6.04 -8.92
N TRP A 5 -4.75 5.56 -8.03
CA TRP A 5 -4.47 5.58 -6.59
C TRP A 5 -3.29 4.69 -6.20
N THR A 6 -2.94 3.68 -7.01
CA THR A 6 -1.77 2.86 -6.72
C THR A 6 -0.46 3.61 -6.90
N ALA A 7 -0.39 4.48 -7.91
CA ALA A 7 0.79 5.32 -8.13
C ALA A 7 1.00 6.30 -6.97
N ASP A 8 -0.09 6.82 -6.40
CA ASP A 8 -0.05 7.69 -5.21
C ASP A 8 0.52 6.95 -3.99
N ILE A 9 0.02 5.73 -3.70
CA ILE A 9 0.54 4.87 -2.62
C ILE A 9 2.05 4.62 -2.80
N ILE A 10 2.49 4.24 -4.01
CA ILE A 10 3.90 3.97 -4.30
C ILE A 10 4.76 5.24 -4.13
N GLY A 11 4.26 6.39 -4.58
CA GLY A 11 4.94 7.68 -4.38
C GLY A 11 5.13 8.00 -2.90
N GLN A 12 4.07 7.88 -2.10
CA GLN A 12 4.13 8.08 -0.66
C GLN A 12 5.05 7.07 0.05
N MET A 13 5.05 5.81 -0.39
CA MET A 13 5.98 4.79 0.12
C MET A 13 7.43 5.18 -0.14
N HIS A 14 7.76 5.64 -1.35
CA HIS A 14 9.10 6.10 -1.70
C HIS A 14 9.54 7.31 -0.86
N LEU A 15 8.64 8.27 -0.63
CA LEU A 15 8.92 9.45 0.19
C LEU A 15 9.23 9.12 1.65
N ASN A 16 8.66 8.04 2.20
CA ASN A 16 8.81 7.65 3.59
C ASN A 16 9.68 6.41 3.79
N CYS A 17 10.39 5.95 2.74
CA CYS A 17 11.19 4.72 2.76
C CYS A 17 10.41 3.50 3.31
N ILE A 18 9.14 3.36 2.92
CA ILE A 18 8.27 2.26 3.30
C ILE A 18 8.36 1.18 2.23
N THR A 19 8.64 -0.06 2.65
CA THR A 19 8.73 -1.20 1.73
C THR A 19 7.37 -1.88 1.54
N PHE A 20 7.21 -2.57 0.39
CA PHE A 20 6.03 -3.41 0.14
C PHE A 20 5.80 -4.46 1.23
N LYS A 21 6.88 -4.98 1.81
CA LYS A 21 6.83 -5.97 2.89
C LYS A 21 6.25 -5.37 4.18
N GLU A 22 6.64 -4.14 4.52
CA GLU A 22 6.07 -3.43 5.68
C GLU A 22 4.59 -3.11 5.47
N LEU A 23 4.23 -2.58 4.30
CA LEU A 23 2.83 -2.29 3.99
C LEU A 23 1.97 -3.56 3.98
N ALA A 24 2.48 -4.66 3.41
CA ALA A 24 1.82 -5.96 3.42
C ALA A 24 1.60 -6.47 4.85
N LYS A 25 2.59 -6.31 5.72
CA LYS A 25 2.51 -6.73 7.12
C LYS A 25 1.49 -5.90 7.90
N GLU A 26 1.46 -4.58 7.71
CA GLU A 26 0.51 -3.68 8.38
C GLU A 26 -0.93 -3.92 7.94
N VAL A 27 -1.17 -4.12 6.65
CA VAL A 27 -2.52 -4.43 6.12
C VAL A 27 -2.94 -5.89 6.35
N GLY A 28 -2.02 -6.74 6.84
CA GLY A 28 -2.25 -8.17 7.07
C GLY A 28 -2.41 -8.97 5.77
N TRP A 29 -1.82 -8.52 4.66
CA TRP A 29 -1.88 -9.19 3.37
C TRP A 29 -0.59 -9.91 3.04
N HIS A 30 -0.71 -10.93 2.19
CA HIS A 30 0.46 -11.58 1.62
C HIS A 30 1.12 -10.67 0.56
N GLU A 31 2.45 -10.63 0.50
CA GLU A 31 3.22 -9.76 -0.41
C GLU A 31 2.82 -9.95 -1.89
N LYS A 32 2.65 -11.21 -2.33
CA LYS A 32 2.13 -11.52 -3.67
C LYS A 32 0.72 -10.99 -3.92
N TYR A 33 -0.14 -10.98 -2.89
CA TYR A 33 -1.50 -10.44 -3.00
C TYR A 33 -1.45 -8.91 -3.16
N LEU A 34 -0.64 -8.24 -2.33
CA LEU A 34 -0.41 -6.80 -2.43
C LEU A 34 0.11 -6.42 -3.82
N SER A 35 1.10 -7.14 -4.33
CA SER A 35 1.65 -6.91 -5.68
C SER A 35 0.60 -7.10 -6.78
N ALA A 36 -0.27 -8.13 -6.68
CA ALA A 36 -1.35 -8.33 -7.64
C ALA A 36 -2.39 -7.19 -7.59
N VAL A 37 -2.71 -6.68 -6.40
CA VAL A 37 -3.60 -5.53 -6.25
C VAL A 37 -2.98 -4.27 -6.81
N MET A 38 -1.70 -4.03 -6.51
CA MET A 38 -0.99 -2.85 -6.97
C MET A 38 -0.80 -2.82 -8.51
N ASN A 39 -0.53 -3.97 -9.11
CA ASN A 39 -0.46 -4.10 -10.56
C ASN A 39 -1.84 -4.09 -11.25
N GLY A 40 -2.93 -3.95 -10.49
CA GLY A 40 -4.30 -3.93 -11.02
C GLY A 40 -4.81 -5.29 -11.49
N HIS A 41 -4.11 -6.39 -11.19
CA HIS A 41 -4.59 -7.75 -11.45
C HIS A 41 -5.77 -8.12 -10.52
N ARG A 42 -5.87 -7.48 -9.35
CA ARG A 42 -6.99 -7.60 -8.43
C ARG A 42 -7.46 -6.22 -8.00
N ASN A 43 -8.78 -5.99 -8.02
CA ASN A 43 -9.36 -4.74 -7.53
C ASN A 43 -10.42 -5.01 -6.46
N PRO A 44 -10.01 -5.31 -5.21
CA PRO A 44 -10.93 -5.41 -4.09
C PRO A 44 -11.58 -4.03 -3.86
N LYS A 45 -12.90 -4.00 -3.64
CA LYS A 45 -13.65 -2.74 -3.44
C LYS A 45 -13.08 -1.86 -2.33
N ASP A 46 -12.47 -2.48 -1.30
CA ASP A 46 -11.95 -1.80 -0.11
C ASP A 46 -10.41 -1.66 -0.10
N ALA A 47 -9.73 -2.06 -1.19
CA ALA A 47 -8.27 -2.11 -1.22
C ALA A 47 -7.61 -0.74 -1.04
N LYS A 48 -8.16 0.28 -1.71
CA LYS A 48 -7.65 1.65 -1.61
C LYS A 48 -7.68 2.11 -0.15
N ASN A 49 -8.83 2.01 0.52
CA ASN A 49 -8.98 2.47 1.90
C ASN A 49 -8.06 1.71 2.86
N LYS A 50 -7.98 0.38 2.75
CA LYS A 50 -7.08 -0.43 3.59
C LYS A 50 -5.61 -0.08 3.41
N LEU A 51 -5.16 0.10 2.15
CA LEU A 51 -3.77 0.42 1.87
C LEU A 51 -3.43 1.86 2.26
N THR A 52 -4.31 2.82 2.01
CA THR A 52 -4.11 4.20 2.44
C THR A 52 -4.07 4.28 3.97
N ALA A 53 -4.98 3.61 4.69
CA ALA A 53 -4.98 3.61 6.15
C ALA A 53 -3.72 2.95 6.72
N ALA A 54 -3.32 1.78 6.19
CA ALA A 54 -2.10 1.10 6.63
C ALA A 54 -0.84 1.94 6.33
N LEU A 55 -0.82 2.63 5.19
CA LEU A 55 0.28 3.51 4.82
C LEU A 55 0.36 4.72 5.77
N ASP A 56 -0.77 5.38 6.04
CA ASP A 56 -0.84 6.50 6.97
C ASP A 56 -0.35 6.11 8.37
N GLN A 57 -0.75 4.94 8.88
CA GLN A 57 -0.24 4.42 10.15
C GLN A 57 1.28 4.18 10.13
N LEU A 58 1.83 3.64 9.04
CA LEU A 58 3.27 3.45 8.90
C LEU A 58 4.02 4.79 8.83
N ILE A 59 3.48 5.77 8.13
CA ILE A 59 4.05 7.12 8.05
C ILE A 59 4.04 7.78 9.42
N ALA A 60 2.94 7.68 10.16
CA ALA A 60 2.83 8.19 11.53
C ALA A 60 3.89 7.55 12.44
N LYS A 61 4.04 6.22 12.41
CA LYS A 61 5.07 5.49 13.17
C LYS A 61 6.51 5.87 12.82
N ARG A 62 6.77 6.40 11.61
CA ARG A 62 8.10 6.81 11.14
C ARG A 62 8.45 8.25 11.47
N LYS A 63 7.44 9.10 11.71
CA LYS A 63 7.61 10.53 12.03
C LYS A 63 7.78 10.80 13.53
N GLU A 64 7.50 9.82 14.37
CA GLU A 64 7.75 9.84 15.82
C GLU A 64 9.20 9.45 16.13
#